data_AF-A0A8S8YII5-F1
#
_entry.id   AF-A0A8S8YII5-F1
#
_cell.length_a   1.000
_cell.length_b   1.000
_cell.length_c   1.000
_cell.angle_alpha   90.00
_cell.angle_beta   90.00
_cell.angle_gamma   90.00
#
_symmetry.space_group_name_H-M   'P 1'
#
loop_
_entity.id
_entity.type
_entity.pdbx_description
1 polymer ?
#
loop_
_entity_poly.entity_id
_entity_poly.type
_entity_poly.pdbx_seq_one_letter_code
_entity_poly.pdbx_strand_id
1 'polypeptide(L)'
;MLLHELMAESEDLDVKIAPIAKTPYVNTISWDQQPSSPGNLEIEREIQNSILWNSALRVSDANRRIDGLGGHISTYASSSTLYEVGFNHVFRGKDSNGIGDALYIQGHGSPGIYARAFLEGRLSREQLANFRQEAFADGFSPPIHTLD
;
A
#
# COMPACT_ATOMS: atom_id res chain seq x y z
N MET A 1 -1.48 -24.67 25.63
CA MET A 1 -2.48 -25.11 26.62
C MET A 1 -1.97 -24.87 28.04
N LEU A 2 -0.83 -25.44 28.45
CA LEU A 2 -0.17 -25.19 29.74
C LEU A 2 -0.02 -23.71 30.17
N LEU A 3 0.32 -22.82 29.24
CA LEU A 3 0.47 -21.40 29.58
C LEU A 3 -0.87 -20.75 29.96
N HIS A 4 -1.98 -21.12 29.31
CA HIS A 4 -3.30 -20.63 29.67
C HIS A 4 -3.79 -21.21 31.00
N GLU A 5 -3.47 -22.48 31.29
CA GLU A 5 -3.75 -23.11 32.59
C GLU A 5 -2.99 -22.43 33.73
N LEU A 6 -1.69 -22.14 33.52
CA LEU A 6 -0.87 -21.40 34.49
C LEU A 6 -1.42 -19.99 34.75
N MET A 7 -1.96 -19.34 33.71
CA MET A 7 -2.60 -18.03 33.88
C MET A 7 -3.90 -18.10 34.67
N ALA A 8 -4.75 -19.09 34.39
CA ALA A 8 -6.01 -19.26 35.10
C ALA A 8 -5.75 -19.50 36.60
N GLU A 9 -4.78 -20.35 36.92
CA GLU A 9 -4.37 -20.59 38.31
C GLU A 9 -3.77 -19.33 38.96
N SER A 10 -3.05 -18.50 38.20
CA SER A 10 -2.53 -17.22 38.67
C SER A 10 -3.63 -16.22 39.01
N GLU A 11 -4.74 -16.20 38.26
CA GLU A 11 -5.92 -15.39 38.58
C GLU A 11 -6.60 -15.91 39.86
N ASP A 12 -6.75 -17.23 39.99
CA ASP A 12 -7.32 -17.86 41.19
C ASP A 12 -6.49 -17.60 42.46
N LEU A 13 -5.17 -17.45 42.31
CA LEU A 13 -4.22 -17.15 43.40
C LEU A 13 -3.99 -15.64 43.63
N ASP A 14 -4.72 -14.75 42.94
CA ASP A 14 -4.54 -13.28 42.98
C ASP A 14 -3.09 -12.83 42.68
N VAL A 15 -2.37 -13.62 41.88
CA VAL A 15 -1.02 -13.28 41.40
C VAL A 15 -1.18 -12.46 40.12
N LYS A 16 -0.82 -11.17 40.18
CA LYS A 16 -0.90 -10.28 39.03
C LYS A 16 0.17 -10.61 37.98
N ILE A 17 -0.27 -11.17 36.86
CA ILE A 17 0.53 -11.40 35.65
C ILE A 17 0.11 -10.46 34.51
N ALA A 18 1.06 -10.07 33.66
CA ALA A 18 0.76 -9.24 32.50
C ALA A 18 -0.10 -10.03 31.49
N PRO A 19 -1.14 -9.42 30.90
CA PRO A 19 -2.01 -10.11 29.96
C PRO A 19 -1.24 -10.55 28.69
N ILE A 20 -1.43 -11.80 28.29
CA ILE A 20 -0.77 -12.46 27.13
C ILE A 20 -1.19 -11.85 25.78
N ALA A 21 -2.22 -11.02 25.73
CA ALA A 21 -2.68 -10.37 24.50
C ALA A 21 -1.60 -9.52 23.79
N LYS A 22 -0.43 -9.32 24.40
CA LYS A 22 0.74 -8.70 23.78
C LYS A 22 1.74 -9.76 23.36
N THR A 23 1.85 -10.00 22.06
CA THR A 23 2.99 -10.70 21.48
C THR A 23 4.26 -9.87 21.68
N PRO A 24 5.46 -10.49 21.71
CA PRO A 24 6.70 -9.73 21.73
C PRO A 24 6.79 -8.77 20.54
N TYR A 25 7.51 -7.66 20.70
CA TYR A 25 7.70 -6.65 19.65
C TYR A 25 8.78 -7.12 18.64
N VAL A 26 8.47 -8.22 17.95
CA VAL A 26 9.31 -8.89 16.94
C VAL A 26 8.41 -9.37 15.80
N ASN A 27 9.01 -9.79 14.69
CA ASN A 27 8.25 -10.35 13.57
C ASN A 27 7.54 -11.64 13.97
N THR A 28 6.27 -11.79 13.57
CA THR A 28 5.47 -13.00 13.82
C THR A 28 6.01 -14.23 13.09
N ILE A 29 6.63 -14.04 11.91
CA ILE A 29 7.28 -15.10 11.13
C ILE A 29 8.78 -15.01 11.39
N SER A 30 9.38 -16.09 11.87
CA SER A 30 10.83 -16.17 12.14
C SER A 30 11.64 -16.37 10.85
N TRP A 31 12.94 -16.11 10.91
CA TRP A 31 13.85 -16.22 9.77
C TRP A 31 13.87 -17.63 9.15
N ASP A 32 13.83 -18.67 9.98
CA ASP A 32 13.81 -20.08 9.56
C ASP A 32 12.47 -20.51 8.92
N GLN A 33 11.39 -19.77 9.17
CA GLN A 33 10.07 -20.00 8.59
C GLN A 33 9.79 -19.11 7.37
N GLN A 34 10.68 -18.17 7.06
CA GLN A 34 10.50 -17.24 5.97
C GLN A 34 10.72 -17.95 4.61
N PRO A 35 9.75 -17.91 3.69
CA PRO A 35 9.94 -18.45 2.35
C PRO A 35 10.90 -17.57 1.54
N SER A 36 11.58 -18.18 0.56
CA SER A 36 12.37 -17.44 -0.42
C SER A 36 11.50 -16.45 -1.20
N SER A 37 12.05 -15.27 -1.51
CA SER A 37 11.36 -14.30 -2.36
C SER A 37 11.08 -14.90 -3.75
N PRO A 38 9.86 -14.80 -4.28
CA PRO A 38 9.51 -15.34 -5.60
C PRO A 38 10.03 -14.49 -6.78
N GLY A 39 10.47 -13.25 -6.53
CA GLY A 39 10.85 -12.30 -7.58
C GLY A 39 12.31 -11.84 -7.55
N ASN A 40 12.66 -10.98 -8.51
CA ASN A 40 13.99 -10.36 -8.58
C ASN A 40 13.96 -9.01 -7.84
N LEU A 41 14.57 -8.98 -6.67
CA LEU A 41 14.58 -7.80 -5.79
C LEU A 41 15.27 -6.57 -6.40
N GLU A 42 16.23 -6.76 -7.31
CA GLU A 42 16.92 -5.64 -7.97
C GLU A 42 15.97 -4.93 -8.95
N ILE A 43 15.30 -5.71 -9.80
CA ILE A 43 14.33 -5.19 -10.77
C ILE A 43 13.12 -4.58 -10.04
N GLU A 44 12.61 -5.25 -9.01
CA GLU A 44 11.48 -4.73 -8.22
C GLU A 44 11.82 -3.39 -7.56
N ARG A 45 13.06 -3.23 -7.08
CA ARG A 45 13.53 -1.98 -6.50
C ARG A 45 13.63 -0.86 -7.54
N GLU A 46 14.07 -1.17 -8.76
CA GLU A 46 14.12 -0.18 -9.86
C GLU A 46 12.72 0.30 -10.26
N ILE A 47 11.77 -0.62 -10.35
CA ILE A 47 10.36 -0.32 -10.63
C ILE A 47 9.78 0.54 -9.51
N GLN A 48 9.97 0.13 -8.24
CA GLN A 48 9.48 0.86 -7.07
C GLN A 48 10.05 2.29 -7.03
N ASN A 49 11.35 2.46 -7.29
CA ASN A 49 12.00 3.78 -7.33
C ASN A 49 11.40 4.66 -8.42
N SER A 50 11.11 4.11 -9.60
CA SER A 50 10.47 4.85 -10.70
C SER A 50 9.06 5.30 -10.32
N ILE A 51 8.29 4.44 -9.65
CA ILE A 51 6.95 4.77 -9.16
C ILE A 51 7.01 5.86 -8.08
N LEU A 52 7.95 5.75 -7.13
CA LEU A 52 8.17 6.76 -6.09
C LEU A 52 8.54 8.12 -6.68
N TRP A 53 9.44 8.13 -7.67
CA TRP A 53 9.85 9.34 -8.36
C TRP A 53 8.67 10.01 -9.08
N ASN A 54 7.91 9.24 -9.86
CA ASN A 54 6.73 9.73 -10.55
C ASN A 54 5.69 10.28 -9.55
N SER A 55 5.42 9.55 -8.47
CA SER A 55 4.49 9.97 -7.41
C SER A 55 4.90 11.31 -6.78
N ALA A 56 6.18 11.45 -6.39
CA ALA A 56 6.72 12.68 -5.82
C ALA A 56 6.63 13.86 -6.80
N LEU A 57 6.96 13.63 -8.09
CA LEU A 57 6.84 14.63 -9.14
C LEU A 57 5.38 15.08 -9.36
N ARG A 58 4.40 14.20 -9.18
CA ARG A 58 2.97 14.57 -9.32
C ARG A 58 2.49 15.44 -8.18
N VAL A 59 2.80 15.06 -6.95
CA VAL A 59 2.44 15.88 -5.79
C VAL A 59 3.15 17.24 -5.83
N SER A 60 4.43 17.28 -6.20
CA SER A 60 5.20 18.53 -6.31
C SER A 60 4.67 19.46 -7.40
N ASP A 61 4.37 18.93 -8.60
CA ASP A 61 3.82 19.75 -9.70
C ASP A 61 2.40 20.26 -9.38
N ALA A 62 1.56 19.44 -8.75
CA ALA A 62 0.22 19.85 -8.30
C ALA A 62 0.30 21.01 -7.29
N ASN A 63 1.17 20.88 -6.27
CA ASN A 63 1.39 21.92 -5.27
C ASN A 63 1.95 23.22 -5.87
N ARG A 64 2.70 23.15 -6.99
CA ARG A 64 3.20 24.34 -7.69
C ARG A 64 2.13 25.06 -8.51
N ARG A 65 1.15 24.33 -9.06
CA ARG A 65 0.14 24.89 -9.97
C ARG A 65 -1.03 25.54 -9.22
N ILE A 66 -1.40 25.01 -8.07
CA ILE A 66 -2.49 25.53 -7.25
C ILE A 66 -2.05 25.49 -5.79
N ASP A 67 -1.97 26.68 -5.19
CA ASP A 67 -1.72 26.82 -3.75
C ASP A 67 -2.83 26.10 -2.97
N GLY A 68 -2.45 25.23 -2.03
CA GLY A 68 -3.38 24.55 -1.13
C GLY A 68 -4.00 23.23 -1.64
N LEU A 69 -3.65 22.74 -2.85
CA LEU A 69 -4.11 21.43 -3.34
C LEU A 69 -3.70 20.27 -2.41
N GLY A 70 -2.49 20.38 -1.84
CA GLY A 70 -1.92 19.42 -0.92
C GLY A 70 -1.64 18.04 -1.55
N GLY A 71 -0.87 17.22 -0.83
CA GLY A 71 -0.60 15.83 -1.20
C GLY A 71 0.49 15.24 -0.32
N HIS A 72 0.34 13.97 0.07
CA HIS A 72 1.27 13.31 0.98
C HIS A 72 2.23 12.43 0.21
N ILE A 73 3.41 12.98 -0.13
CA ILE A 73 4.53 12.19 -0.65
C ILE A 73 4.90 11.08 0.34
N SER A 74 4.85 11.40 1.64
CA SER A 74 5.22 10.49 2.74
C SER A 74 4.30 9.29 2.88
N THR A 75 2.99 9.44 2.64
CA THR A 75 2.03 8.35 2.85
C THR A 75 2.33 7.19 1.91
N TYR A 76 2.35 7.43 0.60
CA TYR A 76 2.68 6.35 -0.34
C TYR A 76 4.10 5.84 -0.15
N ALA A 77 5.08 6.73 0.11
CA ALA A 77 6.47 6.31 0.33
C ALA A 77 6.58 5.28 1.46
N SER A 78 5.91 5.52 2.60
CA SER A 78 5.93 4.64 3.76
C SER A 78 5.30 3.26 3.52
N SER A 79 4.31 3.17 2.63
CA SER A 79 3.59 1.93 2.30
C SER A 79 3.99 1.31 0.96
N SER A 80 4.93 1.92 0.24
CA SER A 80 5.21 1.56 -1.16
C SER A 80 5.62 0.10 -1.31
N THR A 81 6.55 -0.39 -0.48
CA THR A 81 7.00 -1.78 -0.52
C THR A 81 5.85 -2.77 -0.31
N LEU A 82 4.88 -2.46 0.56
CA LEU A 82 3.71 -3.31 0.79
C LEU A 82 2.86 -3.42 -0.48
N TYR A 83 2.58 -2.29 -1.14
CA TYR A 83 1.82 -2.30 -2.39
C TYR A 83 2.59 -2.99 -3.52
N GLU A 84 3.89 -2.73 -3.66
CA GLU A 84 4.70 -3.33 -4.73
C GLU A 84 4.80 -4.85 -4.61
N VAL A 85 5.02 -5.39 -3.41
CA VAL A 85 4.94 -6.84 -3.18
C VAL A 85 3.54 -7.36 -3.52
N GLY A 86 2.50 -6.63 -3.10
CA GLY A 86 1.11 -6.94 -3.41
C GLY A 86 0.87 -7.05 -4.91
N PHE A 87 1.21 -6.03 -5.68
CA PHE A 87 0.99 -6.02 -7.12
C PHE A 87 1.83 -7.03 -7.90
N ASN A 88 3.07 -7.28 -7.47
CA ASN A 88 3.95 -8.21 -8.20
C ASN A 88 3.61 -9.68 -7.91
N HIS A 89 3.12 -9.99 -6.70
CA HIS A 89 3.06 -11.40 -6.23
C HIS A 89 1.72 -11.84 -5.65
N VAL A 90 0.78 -10.92 -5.37
CA VAL A 90 -0.45 -11.23 -4.61
C VAL A 90 -1.72 -10.86 -5.38
N PHE A 91 -1.82 -9.61 -5.83
CA PHE A 91 -3.06 -9.03 -6.33
C PHE A 91 -3.44 -9.59 -7.70
N ARG A 92 -4.71 -9.97 -7.84
CA ARG A 92 -5.28 -10.52 -9.08
C ARG A 92 -6.17 -9.50 -9.78
N GLY A 93 -5.93 -9.31 -11.08
CA GLY A 93 -6.82 -8.56 -11.95
C GLY A 93 -8.08 -9.34 -12.35
N LYS A 94 -9.01 -8.68 -13.04
CA LYS A 94 -10.29 -9.26 -13.49
C LYS A 94 -10.12 -10.43 -14.47
N ASP A 95 -8.99 -10.49 -15.16
CA ASP A 95 -8.65 -11.61 -16.05
C ASP A 95 -8.53 -12.95 -15.29
N SER A 96 -8.37 -12.91 -13.96
CA SER A 96 -8.39 -14.08 -13.09
C SER A 96 -9.79 -14.33 -12.53
N ASN A 97 -10.47 -15.34 -13.07
CA ASN A 97 -11.80 -15.80 -12.62
C ASN A 97 -12.94 -14.76 -12.69
N GLY A 98 -12.74 -13.65 -13.42
CA GLY A 98 -13.78 -12.69 -13.79
C GLY A 98 -14.03 -11.54 -12.80
N ILE A 99 -13.68 -11.69 -11.52
CA ILE A 99 -13.94 -10.66 -10.50
C ILE A 99 -12.67 -9.96 -9.96
N GLY A 100 -11.51 -10.64 -9.99
CA GLY A 100 -10.27 -10.12 -9.40
C GLY A 100 -10.34 -9.88 -7.88
N ASP A 101 -9.29 -9.28 -7.33
CA ASP A 101 -9.23 -8.91 -5.91
C ASP A 101 -9.80 -7.50 -5.66
N ALA A 102 -10.56 -7.33 -4.57
CA ALA A 102 -11.07 -6.03 -4.14
C ALA A 102 -10.05 -5.30 -3.25
N LEU A 103 -9.37 -4.29 -3.80
CA LEU A 103 -8.34 -3.53 -3.09
C LEU A 103 -8.91 -2.22 -2.49
N TYR A 104 -8.97 -2.15 -1.16
CA TYR A 104 -9.37 -0.94 -0.43
C TYR A 104 -8.14 -0.08 -0.14
N ILE A 105 -7.76 0.72 -1.13
CA ILE A 105 -6.53 1.52 -1.09
C ILE A 105 -6.73 2.76 -0.21
N GLN A 106 -5.73 3.07 0.63
CA GLN A 106 -5.71 4.32 1.39
C GLN A 106 -5.73 5.53 0.43
N GLY A 107 -6.74 6.40 0.55
CA GLY A 107 -6.93 7.53 -0.36
C GLY A 107 -5.72 8.48 -0.47
N HIS A 108 -4.98 8.69 0.61
CA HIS A 108 -3.74 9.49 0.60
C HIS A 108 -2.56 8.81 -0.13
N GLY A 109 -2.58 7.49 -0.29
CA GLY A 109 -1.61 6.73 -1.07
C GLY A 109 -1.90 6.72 -2.59
N SER A 110 -3.03 7.29 -3.02
CA SER A 110 -3.44 7.32 -4.43
C SER A 110 -2.39 7.87 -5.43
N PRO A 111 -1.53 8.87 -5.12
CA PRO A 111 -0.52 9.33 -6.07
C PRO A 111 0.41 8.23 -6.57
N GLY A 112 0.76 7.26 -5.71
CA GLY A 112 1.60 6.13 -6.11
C GLY A 112 0.88 5.11 -6.99
N ILE A 113 -0.40 4.89 -6.77
CA ILE A 113 -1.22 4.03 -7.63
C ILE A 113 -1.33 4.61 -9.04
N TYR A 114 -1.59 5.91 -9.16
CA TYR A 114 -1.60 6.59 -10.46
C TYR A 114 -0.22 6.58 -11.13
N ALA A 115 0.86 6.77 -10.35
CA ALA A 115 2.22 6.67 -10.86
C ALA A 115 2.55 5.27 -11.42
N ARG A 116 2.07 4.20 -10.78
CA ARG A 116 2.17 2.83 -11.28
C ARG A 116 1.35 2.63 -12.54
N ALA A 117 0.07 3.04 -12.53
CA ALA A 117 -0.81 2.91 -13.70
C ALA A 117 -0.25 3.66 -14.93
N PHE A 118 0.40 4.80 -14.73
CA PHE A 118 1.14 5.50 -15.79
C PHE A 118 2.32 4.67 -16.31
N LEU A 119 3.13 4.08 -15.42
CA LEU A 119 4.26 3.24 -15.80
C LEU A 119 3.81 1.97 -16.57
N GLU A 120 2.64 1.43 -16.23
CA GLU A 120 1.99 0.31 -16.91
C GLU A 120 1.30 0.72 -18.23
N GLY A 121 1.33 2.01 -18.60
CA GLY A 121 0.72 2.52 -19.83
C GLY A 121 -0.81 2.62 -19.80
N ARG A 122 -1.43 2.48 -18.62
CA ARG A 122 -2.89 2.60 -18.43
C ARG A 122 -3.37 4.05 -18.34
N LEU A 123 -2.45 4.97 -18.03
CA LEU A 123 -2.71 6.40 -18.00
C LEU A 123 -1.77 7.13 -18.93
N SER A 124 -2.30 8.09 -19.68
CA SER A 124 -1.50 9.01 -20.47
C SER A 124 -0.84 10.07 -19.58
N ARG A 125 0.19 10.73 -20.11
CA ARG A 125 0.86 11.84 -19.42
C ARG A 125 -0.10 13.01 -19.14
N GLU A 126 -1.05 13.24 -20.04
CA GLU A 126 -2.06 14.29 -19.91
C GLU A 126 -3.05 13.97 -18.79
N GLN A 127 -3.56 12.74 -18.75
CA GLN A 127 -4.43 12.27 -17.66
C GLN A 127 -3.74 12.38 -16.30
N LEU A 128 -2.45 12.01 -16.23
CA LEU A 128 -1.66 12.13 -15.02
C LEU A 128 -1.37 13.60 -14.63
N ALA A 129 -1.38 14.53 -15.59
CA ALA A 129 -1.19 15.96 -15.34
C ALA A 129 -2.44 16.64 -14.76
N ASN A 130 -3.63 16.07 -15.01
CA ASN A 130 -4.92 16.56 -14.51
C ASN A 130 -5.31 15.93 -13.15
N PHE A 131 -4.35 15.37 -12.42
CA PHE A 131 -4.56 14.81 -11.08
C PHE A 131 -5.23 15.85 -10.15
N ARG A 132 -6.40 15.49 -9.60
CA ARG A 132 -7.27 16.34 -8.75
C ARG A 132 -7.86 17.59 -9.44
N GLN A 133 -7.90 17.63 -10.77
CA GLN A 133 -8.43 18.75 -11.56
C GLN A 133 -9.42 18.23 -12.61
N GLU A 134 -10.56 17.70 -12.15
CA GLU A 134 -11.53 17.01 -13.03
C GLU A 134 -12.64 17.90 -13.57
N ALA A 135 -12.86 19.05 -12.95
CA ALA A 135 -14.04 19.86 -13.20
C ALA A 135 -14.06 20.54 -14.59
N PHE A 136 -12.96 20.52 -15.36
CA PHE A 136 -12.85 21.35 -16.57
C PHE A 136 -12.34 20.68 -17.86
N ALA A 137 -11.89 19.41 -17.83
CA ALA A 137 -11.69 18.56 -19.02
C ALA A 137 -11.15 17.20 -18.57
N ASP A 138 -11.74 16.10 -19.06
CA ASP A 138 -11.20 14.72 -19.08
C ASP A 138 -10.30 14.30 -17.90
N GLY A 139 -10.68 14.66 -16.66
CA GLY A 139 -9.98 14.26 -15.44
C GLY A 139 -10.75 13.17 -14.72
N PHE A 140 -10.02 12.18 -14.16
CA PHE A 140 -10.60 11.14 -13.30
C PHE A 140 -10.46 11.47 -11.79
N SER A 141 -11.48 11.02 -11.04
CA SER A 141 -11.80 11.26 -9.62
C SER A 141 -10.92 10.66 -8.52
N PRO A 142 -10.76 11.33 -7.35
CA PRO A 142 -10.34 10.69 -6.11
C PRO A 142 -11.53 10.45 -5.14
N PRO A 143 -11.38 9.56 -4.15
CA PRO A 143 -10.69 8.27 -4.18
C PRO A 143 -11.70 7.17 -4.56
N ILE A 144 -11.29 6.26 -5.47
CA ILE A 144 -12.02 5.04 -5.83
C ILE A 144 -13.44 5.31 -6.38
N HIS A 145 -13.51 5.69 -7.65
CA HIS A 145 -14.62 5.21 -8.48
C HIS A 145 -14.08 4.07 -9.36
N THR A 146 -14.86 2.99 -9.40
CA THR A 146 -14.58 1.71 -10.04
C THR A 146 -13.91 1.86 -11.39
N LEU A 147 -12.68 1.32 -11.50
CA LEU A 147 -12.11 0.98 -12.80
C LEU A 147 -12.85 -0.27 -13.28
N ASP A 148 -13.96 -0.05 -13.96
CA ASP A 148 -14.64 -1.09 -14.72
C ASP A 148 -13.86 -1.47 -15.98
#